data_AF-A0A430EDZ0-F1
#
_entry.id   AF-A0A430EDZ0-F1
#
_cell.length_a   1.000
_cell.length_b   1.000
_cell.length_c   1.000
_cell.angle_alpha   90.00
_cell.angle_beta   90.00
_cell.angle_gamma   90.00
#
_symmetry.space_group_name_H-M   'P 1'
#
loop_
_entity.id
_entity.type
_entity.pdbx_description
1 polymer ?
#
loop_
_entity_poly.entity_id
_entity_poly.type
_entity_poly.pdbx_seq_one_letter_code
_entity_poly.pdbx_strand_id
1 'polypeptide(L)' 'MTAPARFTKTDIKRALSGAREAGFARVRVGIDVNGNMVIDASDDPMTIVEATPNPLDRLLKGR' A
#
# COMPACT_ATOMS: atom_id res chain seq x y z
N MET A 1 -15.12 -8.36 -15.01
CA MET A 1 -13.86 -8.37 -15.79
C MET A 1 -12.94 -7.31 -15.21
N THR A 2 -11.96 -7.68 -14.39
CA THR A 2 -10.98 -6.73 -13.84
C THR A 2 -9.83 -6.60 -14.82
N ALA A 3 -9.65 -5.41 -15.40
CA ALA A 3 -8.49 -5.14 -16.24
C ALA A 3 -7.20 -5.46 -15.45
N PRO A 4 -6.19 -6.11 -16.06
CA PRO A 4 -4.92 -6.33 -15.40
C PRO A 4 -4.36 -5.00 -14.91
N ALA A 5 -3.77 -5.01 -13.70
CA ALA A 5 -3.13 -3.82 -13.14
C ALA A 5 -2.14 -3.26 -14.18
N ARG A 6 -2.33 -2.00 -14.57
CA ARG A 6 -1.52 -1.31 -15.59
C ARG A 6 -0.08 -1.04 -15.15
N PHE A 7 0.21 -1.25 -13.87
CA PHE A 7 1.49 -0.93 -13.27
C PHE A 7 2.36 -2.17 -13.16
N THR A 8 3.62 -2.00 -13.55
CA THR A 8 4.61 -3.07 -13.41
C THR A 8 5.25 -3.03 -12.04
N LYS A 9 5.89 -4.14 -11.65
CA LYS A 9 6.74 -4.20 -10.46
C LYS A 9 7.82 -3.11 -10.47
N THR A 10 8.32 -2.76 -11.66
CA THR A 10 9.35 -1.74 -11.84
C THR A 10 8.82 -0.35 -11.51
N ASP A 11 7.57 -0.04 -11.87
CA ASP A 11 6.95 1.26 -11.58
C ASP A 11 6.76 1.46 -10.08
N ILE A 12 6.28 0.42 -9.40
CA ILE A 12 6.12 0.43 -7.93
C ILE A 12 7.47 0.64 -7.23
N LYS A 13 8.52 -0.05 -7.69
CA LYS A 13 9.87 0.13 -7.12
C LYS A 13 10.40 1.54 -7.31
N ARG A 14 10.18 2.13 -8.49
CA ARG A 14 10.62 3.50 -8.80
C ARG A 14 9.93 4.53 -7.92
N ALA A 15 8.61 4.40 -7.78
CA ALA A 15 7.79 5.21 -6.89
C ALA A 15 8.29 5.14 -5.43
N LEU A 16 8.53 3.93 -4.93
CA LEU A 16 9.03 3.72 -3.58
C LEU A 16 10.45 4.28 -3.37
N SER A 17 11.34 4.11 -4.34
CA SER A 17 12.72 4.64 -4.27
C SER A 17 12.72 6.16 -4.21
N GLY A 18 11.98 6.82 -5.12
CA GLY A 18 11.90 8.28 -5.16
C GLY A 18 11.33 8.88 -3.87
N ALA A 19 10.33 8.24 -3.28
CA ALA A 19 9.77 8.69 -2.01
C ALA A 19 10.76 8.55 -0.84
N ARG A 20 11.58 7.48 -0.82
CA ARG A 20 12.64 7.32 0.19
C ARG A 20 13.79 8.30 -0.01
N GLU A 21 14.20 8.53 -1.26
CA GLU A 21 15.23 9.53 -1.61
C GLU A 21 14.80 10.95 -1.25
N ALA A 22 13.51 11.25 -1.32
CA ALA A 22 12.93 12.51 -0.87
C ALA A 22 12.89 12.67 0.67
N GLY A 23 13.31 11.65 1.44
CA GLY A 23 13.39 11.72 2.90
C GLY A 23 12.16 11.20 3.65
N PHE A 24 11.13 10.73 2.95
CA PHE A 24 9.94 10.20 3.61
C PHE A 24 10.22 8.84 4.26
N ALA A 25 9.92 8.74 5.56
CA ALA A 25 10.09 7.50 6.32
C ALA A 25 8.95 6.51 6.05
N ARG A 26 7.74 7.02 5.81
CA ARG A 26 6.52 6.23 5.55
C ARG A 26 6.07 6.43 4.11
N VAL A 27 6.00 5.35 3.35
CA VAL A 27 5.53 5.36 1.95
C VAL A 27 4.53 4.24 1.74
N ARG A 28 3.31 4.58 1.35
CA ARG A 28 2.26 3.63 0.95
C ARG A 28 1.98 3.80 -0.54
N VAL A 29 2.11 2.70 -1.28
CA VAL A 29 1.74 2.64 -2.70
C VAL A 29 0.43 1.87 -2.80
N GLY A 30 -0.59 2.50 -3.37
CA GLY A 30 -1.91 1.91 -3.58
C GLY A 30 -2.40 2.11 -5.01
N ILE A 31 -3.49 1.42 -5.34
CA ILE A 31 -4.26 1.66 -6.57
C ILE A 31 -5.63 2.18 -6.15
N ASP A 32 -6.01 3.34 -6.64
CA ASP A 32 -7.31 3.94 -6.34
C ASP A 32 -8.46 3.28 -7.12
N VAL A 33 -9.70 3.72 -6.87
CA VAL A 33 -10.90 3.21 -7.54
C VAL A 33 -10.94 3.51 -9.04
N ASN A 34 -10.14 4.48 -9.51
CA ASN A 34 -10.02 4.85 -10.91
C ASN A 34 -8.87 4.10 -11.61
N GLY A 35 -8.11 3.27 -10.87
CA GLY A 35 -6.98 2.53 -11.39
C GLY A 35 -5.69 3.35 -11.51
N ASN A 36 -5.57 4.47 -10.80
CA ASN A 36 -4.34 5.26 -10.71
C ASN A 36 -3.44 4.72 -9.60
N MET A 37 -2.12 4.79 -9.81
CA MET A 37 -1.15 4.57 -8.74
C MET A 37 -1.12 5.82 -7.86
N VAL A 38 -1.36 5.63 -6.57
CA VAL A 38 -1.28 6.68 -5.56
C VAL A 38 -0.12 6.38 -4.62
N ILE A 39 0.71 7.39 -4.38
CA ILE A 39 1.84 7.34 -3.46
C ILE A 39 1.53 8.30 -2.32
N ASP A 40 1.30 7.74 -1.14
CA ASP A 40 1.10 8.48 0.10
C ASP A 40 2.38 8.41 0.92
N ALA A 41 3.06 9.54 1.05
CA ALA A 41 4.36 9.65 1.69
C ALA A 41 4.26 10.64 2.87
N SER A 42 4.79 10.24 4.03
CA SER A 42 4.71 11.00 5.28
C SER A 42 6.02 10.90 6.05
N ASP A 43 6.32 12.00 6.75
CA ASP A 43 7.47 12.14 7.64
C ASP A 43 7.21 11.53 9.02
N ASP A 44 5.97 11.17 9.33
CA ASP A 44 5.63 10.60 10.62
C ASP A 44 6.34 9.25 10.81
N PRO A 45 7.02 9.05 11.95
CA PRO A 45 7.59 7.76 12.28
C PRO A 45 6.46 6.72 12.30
N MET A 46 6.68 5.56 11.70
CA MET A 46 5.70 4.46 11.71
C MET A 46 5.28 4.16 13.15
N THR A 47 4.09 4.61 13.54
CA THR A 47 3.28 3.83 14.46
C THR A 47 2.94 2.58 13.66
N ILE A 48 3.70 1.51 13.90
CA ILE A 48 3.29 0.17 13.50
C ILE A 48 1.97 -0.04 14.24
N VAL A 49 0.85 0.24 13.57
CA VAL A 49 -0.43 -0.25 14.04
C VAL A 49 -0.28 -1.75 13.83
N GLU A 50 0.15 -2.45 14.88
CA GLU A 50 0.08 -3.91 14.96
C GLU A 50 -1.27 -4.27 14.37
N ALA A 51 -1.26 -5.04 13.28
CA ALA A 51 -2.46 -5.39 12.55
C ALA A 51 -3.44 -5.98 13.57
N THR A 52 -4.39 -5.16 14.00
CA THR A 52 -5.37 -5.59 14.99
C THR A 52 -6.11 -6.73 14.29
N PRO A 53 -6.14 -7.94 14.88
CA PRO A 53 -6.73 -9.10 14.23
C PRO A 53 -8.11 -8.70 13.69
N ASN A 54 -8.33 -8.85 12.39
CA ASN A 54 -9.58 -8.44 11.79
C ASN A 54 -10.70 -9.25 12.46
N PRO A 55 -11.65 -8.62 13.16
CA PRO A 55 -12.68 -9.34 13.93
C PRO A 55 -13.51 -10.28 13.05
N LEU A 56 -13.55 -10.04 11.73
CA LEU A 56 -14.23 -10.86 10.74
C LEU A 56 -13.48 -12.16 10.41
N ASP A 57 -12.19 -12.27 10.72
CA ASP A 57 -11.40 -13.50 10.51
C ASP A 57 -11.95 -14.68 11.32
N ARG A 58 -12.68 -14.41 12.41
CA ARG A 58 -13.37 -15.44 13.22
C ARG A 58 -14.53 -16.09 12.48
N LEU A 59 -15.18 -15.37 11.58
CA LEU A 59 -16.34 -15.85 10.81
C LEU A 59 -15.92 -16.75 9.64
N LEU A 60 -14.69 -16.57 9.13
CA LEU A 60 -14.18 -17.31 7.98
C LEU A 60 -13.51 -18.64 8.35
N LYS A 61 -13.14 -18.85 9.62
CA LYS A 61 -12.54 -20.09 10.12
C LYS A 61 -13.54 -21.22 10.44
N GLY A 62 -14.83 -21.00 10.19
CA GLY A 62 -15.92 -21.92 10.53
C GLY A 62 -16.44 -22.80 9.38
N ARG A 63 -15.68 -23.00 8.29
CA ARG A 63 -16.02 -23.92 7.19
C ARG A 63 -14.86 -24.84 6.85
#